data_AF-A0A1C2IRX6-F1
#
_entry.id   AF-A0A1C2IRX6-F1
#
_cell.length_a   1.000
_cell.length_b   1.000
_cell.length_c   1.000
_cell.angle_alpha   90.00
_cell.angle_beta   90.00
_cell.angle_gamma   90.00
#
_symmetry.space_group_name_H-M   'P 1'
#
loop_
_entity.id
_entity.type
_entity.pdbx_description
1 polymer ?
#
loop_
_entity_poly.entity_id
_entity_poly.type
_entity_poly.pdbx_seq_one_letter_code
_entity_poly.pdbx_strand_id
1 'polypeptide(L)'
;MASITPSYDREGEHIGWKASVRKRGYPPQYRTFRTRKDAEAWALVIESEMTRGVWRDRAESEGTTLAECLDRYLAEIVLTKKGGRREVDYVRQWKVRPIAHLYMSSVMGKDVARAMKDMEAEGKGPNTIRLHLALLSHLFKVARTDWGMEALDNPVGLVRKPKLPQGRDRRLVEDEEARLLAACRAINLEIAAIVTFAIETAMRQGEILGMTWDAVDLQRCTVTLRQTKNGTKRVVPLSNTAFQVLANLPRQLNGRVWEYGQEGVKYAFSVARRKAEIKDLHFHDLRHEATSRLFEKGFNTMEVSAITGHKTLQMLKRYTHLKAEDLVKRLG
;
A
#
# COMPACT_ATOMS: atom_id res chain seq x y z
N MET A 1 -46.81 -9.37 8.70
CA MET A 1 -47.71 -10.25 7.93
C MET A 1 -47.17 -10.42 6.54
N ALA A 2 -46.70 -11.62 6.25
CA ALA A 2 -46.36 -12.04 4.90
C ALA A 2 -47.63 -12.25 4.06
N SER A 3 -47.61 -11.81 2.81
CA SER A 3 -48.64 -12.09 1.81
C SER A 3 -48.02 -12.74 0.59
N ILE A 4 -48.70 -13.74 0.02
CA ILE A 4 -48.22 -14.50 -1.13
C ILE A 4 -49.26 -14.43 -2.23
N THR A 5 -48.87 -13.88 -3.36
CA THR A 5 -49.77 -13.64 -4.49
C THR A 5 -49.22 -14.32 -5.75
N PRO A 6 -50.06 -14.95 -6.59
CA PRO A 6 -49.63 -15.41 -7.90
C PRO A 6 -49.16 -14.21 -8.76
N SER A 7 -48.15 -14.45 -9.57
CA SER A 7 -47.55 -13.49 -10.50
C SER A 7 -47.86 -13.95 -11.92
N TYR A 8 -48.29 -13.01 -12.76
CA TYR A 8 -48.63 -13.25 -14.16
C TYR A 8 -47.75 -12.39 -15.06
N ASP A 9 -47.46 -12.84 -16.28
CA ASP A 9 -46.82 -12.00 -17.29
C ASP A 9 -47.81 -11.04 -17.96
N ARG A 10 -47.36 -10.35 -19.01
CA ARG A 10 -48.18 -9.41 -19.78
C ARG A 10 -49.27 -10.10 -20.62
N GLU A 11 -49.14 -11.40 -20.87
CA GLU A 11 -50.06 -12.21 -21.67
C GLU A 11 -51.06 -12.99 -20.78
N GLY A 12 -50.90 -12.90 -19.45
CA GLY A 12 -51.78 -13.51 -18.46
C GLY A 12 -51.35 -14.91 -18.03
N GLU A 13 -50.18 -15.38 -18.46
CA GLU A 13 -49.65 -16.68 -18.03
C GLU A 13 -49.03 -16.59 -16.64
N HIS A 14 -49.25 -17.63 -15.83
CA HIS A 14 -48.72 -17.70 -14.47
C HIS A 14 -47.20 -17.97 -14.49
N ILE A 15 -46.43 -16.95 -14.09
CA ILE A 15 -44.96 -16.99 -14.08
C ILE A 15 -44.35 -17.35 -12.72
N GLY A 16 -45.15 -17.39 -11.65
CA GLY A 16 -44.70 -17.83 -10.32
C GLY A 16 -45.44 -17.18 -9.17
N TRP A 17 -44.86 -17.25 -7.97
CA TRP A 17 -45.44 -16.77 -6.72
C TRP A 17 -44.58 -15.64 -6.14
N LYS A 18 -45.20 -14.49 -5.87
CA LYS A 18 -44.55 -13.34 -5.23
C LYS A 18 -44.81 -13.36 -3.73
N ALA A 19 -43.77 -13.51 -2.94
CA ALA A 19 -43.80 -13.30 -1.49
C ALA A 19 -43.54 -11.83 -1.18
N SER A 20 -44.35 -11.26 -0.28
CA SER A 20 -44.20 -9.89 0.23
C SER A 20 -44.22 -9.91 1.75
N VAL A 21 -43.15 -9.47 2.41
CA VAL A 21 -43.07 -9.39 3.88
C VAL A 21 -43.09 -7.93 4.30
N ARG A 22 -44.13 -7.55 5.05
CA ARG A 22 -44.28 -6.21 5.65
C ARG A 22 -44.34 -6.33 7.16
N LYS A 23 -43.42 -5.65 7.84
CA LYS A 23 -43.35 -5.58 9.30
C LYS A 23 -42.96 -4.17 9.73
N ARG A 24 -43.65 -3.62 10.73
CA ARG A 24 -43.39 -2.27 11.27
C ARG A 24 -41.93 -2.19 11.76
N GLY A 25 -41.23 -1.13 11.36
CA GLY A 25 -39.81 -0.92 11.72
C GLY A 25 -38.80 -1.56 10.77
N TYR A 26 -39.25 -2.29 9.74
CA TYR A 26 -38.39 -2.91 8.73
C TYR A 26 -38.81 -2.46 7.32
N PRO A 27 -37.86 -2.34 6.37
CA PRO A 27 -38.19 -2.09 4.97
C PRO A 27 -38.98 -3.27 4.39
N PRO A 28 -39.97 -3.01 3.51
CA PRO A 28 -40.75 -4.07 2.90
C PRO A 28 -39.88 -4.94 1.99
N GLN A 29 -39.99 -6.26 2.11
CA GLN A 29 -39.21 -7.22 1.34
C GLN A 29 -40.09 -7.96 0.34
N TYR A 30 -39.57 -8.18 -0.87
CA TYR A 30 -40.29 -8.85 -1.95
C TYR A 30 -39.37 -9.83 -2.66
N ARG A 31 -39.86 -11.04 -2.96
CA ARG A 31 -39.12 -12.01 -3.78
C ARG A 31 -40.08 -12.93 -4.53
N THR A 32 -39.73 -13.30 -5.75
CA THR A 32 -40.55 -14.17 -6.61
C THR A 32 -39.94 -15.57 -6.66
N PHE A 33 -40.79 -16.59 -6.61
CA PHE A 33 -40.42 -18.00 -6.60
C PHE A 33 -41.23 -18.78 -7.64
N ARG A 34 -40.71 -19.93 -8.08
CA ARG A 34 -41.45 -20.82 -9.00
C ARG A 34 -42.60 -21.54 -8.30
N THR A 35 -42.43 -21.91 -7.03
CA THR A 35 -43.46 -22.63 -6.24
C THR A 35 -43.99 -21.79 -5.09
N ARG A 36 -45.26 -21.99 -4.73
CA ARG A 36 -45.89 -21.35 -3.58
C ARG A 36 -45.19 -21.72 -2.27
N LYS A 37 -44.81 -22.99 -2.15
CA LYS A 37 -44.17 -23.54 -0.94
C LYS A 37 -42.83 -22.87 -0.64
N ASP A 38 -42.02 -22.59 -1.67
CA ASP A 38 -40.76 -21.87 -1.50
C ASP A 38 -40.99 -20.41 -1.10
N ALA A 39 -42.02 -19.77 -1.66
CA ALA A 39 -42.44 -18.42 -1.29
C ALA A 39 -42.89 -18.33 0.18
N GLU A 40 -43.64 -19.33 0.65
CA GLU A 40 -44.07 -19.47 2.05
C GLU A 40 -42.87 -19.66 2.99
N ALA A 41 -41.98 -20.59 2.65
CA ALA A 41 -40.79 -20.88 3.46
C ALA A 41 -39.86 -19.67 3.56
N TRP A 42 -39.60 -18.98 2.45
CA TRP A 42 -38.77 -17.77 2.47
C TRP A 42 -39.41 -16.66 3.31
N ALA A 43 -40.71 -16.42 3.15
CA ALA A 43 -41.40 -15.38 3.90
C ALA A 43 -41.37 -15.65 5.42
N LEU A 44 -41.54 -16.92 5.83
CA LEU A 44 -41.43 -17.35 7.22
C LEU A 44 -40.03 -17.11 7.79
N VAL A 45 -38.98 -17.42 7.03
CA VAL A 45 -37.59 -17.19 7.46
C VAL A 45 -37.33 -15.70 7.66
N ILE A 46 -37.71 -14.85 6.70
CA ILE A 46 -37.50 -13.40 6.81
C ILE A 46 -38.31 -12.81 7.97
N GLU A 47 -39.58 -13.19 8.15
CA GLU A 47 -40.39 -12.71 9.27
C GLU A 47 -39.81 -13.17 10.62
N SER A 48 -39.26 -14.39 10.68
CA SER A 48 -38.54 -14.91 11.86
C SER A 48 -37.26 -14.13 12.15
N GLU A 49 -36.42 -13.86 11.14
CA GLU A 49 -35.21 -13.04 11.29
C GLU A 49 -35.54 -11.62 11.77
N MET A 50 -36.58 -10.99 11.21
CA MET A 50 -37.06 -9.67 11.62
C MET A 50 -37.68 -9.70 13.03
N THR A 51 -38.27 -10.82 13.46
CA THR A 51 -38.78 -10.99 14.82
C THR A 51 -37.67 -11.12 15.84
N ARG A 52 -36.62 -11.84 15.49
CA ARG A 52 -35.44 -12.04 16.34
C ARG A 52 -34.49 -10.83 16.35
N GLY A 53 -34.75 -9.81 15.53
CA GLY A 53 -33.88 -8.64 15.40
C GLY A 53 -32.53 -8.93 14.74
N VAL A 54 -32.38 -10.09 14.09
CA VAL A 54 -31.13 -10.51 13.42
C VAL A 54 -31.15 -10.23 11.91
N TRP A 55 -32.30 -9.82 11.37
CA TRP A 55 -32.42 -9.47 9.97
C TRP A 55 -31.48 -8.32 9.59
N ARG A 56 -30.81 -8.49 8.45
CA ARG A 56 -29.98 -7.48 7.80
C ARG A 56 -30.32 -7.49 6.32
N ASP A 57 -30.29 -6.33 5.68
CA ASP A 57 -30.48 -6.25 4.24
C ASP A 57 -29.30 -6.94 3.53
N ARG A 58 -29.62 -7.83 2.59
CA ARG A 58 -28.65 -8.59 1.79
C ARG A 58 -28.86 -8.36 0.29
N ALA A 59 -29.90 -7.62 -0.12
CA ALA A 59 -30.31 -7.51 -1.52
C ALA A 59 -29.19 -7.00 -2.42
N GLU A 60 -28.51 -5.92 -2.03
CA GLU A 60 -27.39 -5.36 -2.82
C GLU A 60 -26.22 -6.36 -2.88
N SER A 61 -25.89 -7.01 -1.77
CA SER A 61 -24.79 -8.00 -1.74
C SER A 61 -25.06 -9.28 -2.52
N GLU A 62 -26.34 -9.67 -2.66
CA GLU A 62 -26.78 -10.82 -3.46
C GLU A 62 -26.97 -10.48 -4.95
N GLY A 63 -27.15 -9.19 -5.27
CA GLY A 63 -27.36 -8.71 -6.65
C GLY A 63 -26.12 -8.13 -7.32
N THR A 64 -25.09 -7.73 -6.56
CA THR A 64 -23.89 -7.10 -7.09
C THR A 64 -22.68 -8.02 -7.02
N THR A 65 -21.97 -8.14 -8.13
CA THR A 65 -20.73 -8.92 -8.27
C THR A 65 -19.53 -8.18 -7.71
N LEU A 66 -18.48 -8.93 -7.36
CA LEU A 66 -17.21 -8.33 -6.95
C LEU A 66 -16.62 -7.43 -8.05
N ALA A 67 -16.81 -7.76 -9.33
CA ALA A 67 -16.35 -6.95 -10.47
C ALA A 67 -17.01 -5.56 -10.50
N GLU A 68 -18.33 -5.51 -10.29
CA GLU A 68 -19.09 -4.24 -10.24
C GLU A 68 -18.68 -3.40 -9.02
N CYS A 69 -18.52 -4.05 -7.86
CA CYS A 69 -17.98 -3.41 -6.66
C CYS A 69 -16.56 -2.88 -6.88
N LEU A 70 -15.71 -3.58 -7.63
CA LEU A 70 -14.36 -3.13 -7.98
C LEU A 70 -14.39 -1.88 -8.88
N ASP A 71 -15.34 -1.78 -9.81
CA ASP A 71 -15.53 -0.59 -10.64
C ASP A 71 -16.02 0.61 -9.82
N ARG A 72 -17.00 0.39 -8.96
CA ARG A 72 -17.48 1.41 -8.02
C ARG A 72 -16.35 1.89 -7.09
N TYR A 73 -15.59 0.95 -6.53
CA TYR A 73 -14.43 1.24 -5.67
C TYR A 73 -13.35 2.04 -6.41
N LEU A 74 -13.09 1.72 -7.68
CA LEU A 74 -12.14 2.46 -8.51
C LEU A 74 -12.55 3.92 -8.63
N ALA A 75 -13.82 4.18 -8.99
CA ALA A 75 -14.36 5.51 -9.23
C ALA A 75 -14.42 6.36 -7.94
N GLU A 76 -14.98 5.82 -6.86
CA GLU A 76 -15.24 6.57 -5.63
C GLU A 76 -13.99 6.72 -4.75
N ILE A 77 -13.14 5.68 -4.70
CA ILE A 77 -12.07 5.59 -3.70
C ILE A 77 -10.66 5.65 -4.30
N VAL A 78 -10.38 4.92 -5.38
CA VAL A 78 -9.01 4.82 -5.90
C VAL A 78 -8.58 6.09 -6.63
N LEU A 79 -9.46 6.66 -7.47
CA LEU A 79 -9.16 7.85 -8.25
C LEU A 79 -9.04 9.13 -7.40
N THR A 80 -9.67 9.15 -6.23
CA THR A 80 -9.58 10.28 -5.27
C THR A 80 -8.27 10.24 -4.44
N LYS A 81 -7.59 9.09 -4.36
CA LYS A 81 -6.34 8.95 -3.60
C LYS A 81 -5.14 9.55 -4.32
N LYS A 82 -4.35 10.35 -3.58
CA LYS A 82 -3.02 10.82 -4.00
C LYS A 82 -2.06 9.64 -4.25
N GLY A 83 -1.92 9.24 -5.51
CA GLY A 83 -1.08 8.12 -5.94
C GLY A 83 -1.80 6.77 -6.03
N GLY A 84 -3.11 6.77 -6.28
CA GLY A 84 -3.93 5.57 -6.54
C GLY A 84 -3.54 4.76 -7.79
N ARG A 85 -2.58 5.23 -8.61
CA ARG A 85 -2.20 4.59 -9.88
C ARG A 85 -1.86 3.10 -9.76
N ARG A 86 -1.20 2.67 -8.67
CA ARG A 86 -0.94 1.23 -8.44
C ARG A 86 -2.19 0.45 -8.03
N GLU A 87 -3.10 1.08 -7.28
CA GLU A 87 -4.37 0.44 -6.91
C GLU A 87 -5.25 0.23 -8.14
N VAL A 88 -5.17 1.10 -9.16
CA VAL A 88 -5.84 0.89 -10.47
C VAL A 88 -5.40 -0.43 -11.10
N ASP A 89 -4.09 -0.70 -11.13
CA ASP A 89 -3.57 -1.95 -11.69
C ASP A 89 -4.01 -3.17 -10.87
N TYR A 90 -4.09 -3.04 -9.55
CA TYR A 90 -4.60 -4.11 -8.68
C TYR A 90 -6.08 -4.38 -8.92
N VAL A 91 -6.91 -3.34 -9.09
CA VAL A 91 -8.33 -3.49 -9.44
C VAL A 91 -8.47 -4.26 -10.74
N ARG A 92 -7.74 -3.84 -11.79
CA ARG A 92 -7.76 -4.53 -13.11
C ARG A 92 -7.38 -6.01 -12.99
N GLN A 93 -6.35 -6.31 -12.22
CA GLN A 93 -5.89 -7.68 -12.00
C GLN A 93 -6.84 -8.53 -11.14
N TRP A 94 -7.68 -7.92 -10.30
CA TRP A 94 -8.74 -8.64 -9.63
C TRP A 94 -9.91 -8.92 -10.57
N LYS A 95 -10.30 -7.95 -11.42
CA LYS A 95 -11.43 -8.09 -12.35
C LYS A 95 -11.28 -9.22 -13.36
N VAL A 96 -10.06 -9.58 -13.75
CA VAL A 96 -9.79 -10.68 -14.68
C VAL A 96 -9.82 -12.07 -14.04
N ARG A 97 -9.96 -12.16 -12.70
CA ARG A 97 -9.95 -13.43 -11.98
C ARG A 97 -11.37 -14.00 -11.84
N PRO A 98 -11.53 -15.33 -11.78
CA PRO A 98 -12.85 -15.96 -11.62
C PRO A 98 -13.66 -15.46 -10.43
N ILE A 99 -12.99 -15.11 -9.32
CA ILE A 99 -13.62 -14.56 -8.11
C ILE A 99 -14.38 -13.25 -8.37
N ALA A 100 -14.02 -12.47 -9.40
CA ALA A 100 -14.67 -11.21 -9.72
C ALA A 100 -16.12 -11.39 -10.19
N HIS A 101 -16.45 -12.54 -10.75
CA HIS A 101 -17.80 -12.85 -11.25
C HIS A 101 -18.75 -13.39 -10.16
N LEU A 102 -18.25 -13.59 -8.94
CA LEU A 102 -19.08 -14.00 -7.82
C LEU A 102 -19.83 -12.79 -7.26
N TYR A 103 -21.07 -13.01 -6.83
CA TYR A 103 -21.80 -12.04 -6.00
C TYR A 103 -21.05 -11.79 -4.70
N MET A 104 -21.12 -10.55 -4.19
CA MET A 104 -20.43 -10.16 -2.95
C MET A 104 -20.76 -11.08 -1.78
N SER A 105 -22.02 -11.51 -1.66
CA SER A 105 -22.48 -12.45 -0.63
C SER A 105 -21.91 -13.87 -0.75
N SER A 106 -21.43 -14.23 -1.94
CA SER A 106 -20.93 -15.58 -2.25
C SER A 106 -19.41 -15.69 -2.19
N VAL A 107 -18.69 -14.57 -2.06
CA VAL A 107 -17.22 -14.59 -1.96
C VAL A 107 -16.79 -15.17 -0.61
N MET A 108 -16.14 -16.33 -0.62
CA MET A 108 -15.65 -16.99 0.58
C MET A 108 -14.13 -16.89 0.72
N GLY A 109 -13.62 -17.19 1.92
CA GLY A 109 -12.17 -17.26 2.19
C GLY A 109 -11.44 -18.24 1.27
N LYS A 110 -12.08 -19.34 0.85
CA LYS A 110 -11.51 -20.32 -0.09
C LYS A 110 -11.25 -19.72 -1.49
N ASP A 111 -12.08 -18.79 -1.92
CA ASP A 111 -11.95 -18.12 -3.22
C ASP A 111 -10.79 -17.12 -3.19
N VAL A 112 -10.67 -16.39 -2.09
CA VAL A 112 -9.53 -15.49 -1.84
C VAL A 112 -8.22 -16.30 -1.77
N ALA A 113 -8.22 -17.44 -1.06
CA ALA A 113 -7.05 -18.31 -0.96
C ALA A 113 -6.63 -18.91 -2.31
N ARG A 114 -7.59 -19.28 -3.16
CA ARG A 114 -7.32 -19.71 -4.54
C ARG A 114 -6.69 -18.58 -5.35
N ALA A 115 -7.26 -17.37 -5.31
CA ALA A 115 -6.70 -16.22 -6.02
C ALA A 115 -5.28 -15.87 -5.54
N MET A 116 -4.98 -16.07 -4.25
CA MET A 116 -3.62 -15.93 -3.73
C MET A 116 -2.66 -16.95 -4.33
N LYS A 117 -3.04 -18.24 -4.41
CA LYS A 117 -2.21 -19.28 -5.03
C LYS A 117 -1.96 -18.99 -6.50
N ASP A 118 -2.97 -18.51 -7.22
CA ASP A 118 -2.81 -18.10 -8.62
C ASP A 118 -1.78 -16.96 -8.74
N MET A 119 -1.85 -15.96 -7.85
CA MET A 119 -0.86 -14.87 -7.80
C MET A 119 0.56 -15.37 -7.50
N GLU A 120 0.70 -16.36 -6.61
CA GLU A 120 2.00 -16.98 -6.31
C GLU A 120 2.54 -17.75 -7.52
N ALA A 121 1.69 -18.49 -8.23
CA ALA A 121 2.04 -19.19 -9.47
C ALA A 121 2.43 -18.22 -10.61
N GLU A 122 1.85 -17.02 -10.63
CA GLU A 122 2.26 -15.91 -11.52
C GLU A 122 3.59 -15.25 -11.09
N GLY A 123 4.23 -15.69 -10.02
CA GLY A 123 5.51 -15.17 -9.54
C GLY A 123 5.42 -13.87 -8.74
N LYS A 124 4.24 -13.50 -8.23
CA LYS A 124 4.10 -12.28 -7.40
C LYS A 124 4.73 -12.49 -6.03
N GLY A 125 5.57 -11.53 -5.63
CA GLY A 125 6.18 -11.53 -4.30
C GLY A 125 5.17 -11.39 -3.14
N PRO A 126 5.49 -11.88 -1.94
CA PRO A 126 4.60 -11.86 -0.77
C PRO A 126 4.04 -10.47 -0.42
N ASN A 127 4.85 -9.42 -0.54
CA ASN A 127 4.41 -8.06 -0.26
C ASN A 127 3.36 -7.57 -1.27
N THR A 128 3.53 -7.92 -2.55
CA THR A 128 2.57 -7.58 -3.61
C THR A 128 1.23 -8.24 -3.33
N ILE A 129 1.22 -9.53 -2.97
CA ILE A 129 -0.02 -10.25 -2.62
C ILE A 129 -0.70 -9.58 -1.42
N ARG A 130 0.05 -9.20 -0.39
CA ARG A 130 -0.51 -8.47 0.76
C ARG A 130 -1.14 -7.13 0.38
N LEU A 131 -0.58 -6.41 -0.59
CA LEU A 131 -1.17 -5.17 -1.10
C LEU A 131 -2.49 -5.44 -1.84
N HIS A 132 -2.56 -6.50 -2.66
CA HIS A 132 -3.82 -6.94 -3.27
C HIS A 132 -4.89 -7.30 -2.22
N LEU A 133 -4.50 -8.03 -1.17
CA LEU A 133 -5.40 -8.39 -0.08
C LEU A 133 -5.84 -7.16 0.74
N ALA A 134 -4.95 -6.18 0.95
CA ALA A 134 -5.30 -4.95 1.63
C ALA A 134 -6.34 -4.14 0.85
N LEU A 135 -6.20 -4.07 -0.48
CA LEU A 135 -7.20 -3.45 -1.34
C LEU A 135 -8.54 -4.17 -1.25
N LEU A 136 -8.55 -5.49 -1.43
CA LEU A 136 -9.78 -6.27 -1.36
C LEU A 136 -10.45 -6.15 0.01
N SER A 137 -9.67 -6.23 1.09
CA SER A 137 -10.16 -6.05 2.46
C SER A 137 -10.75 -4.66 2.69
N HIS A 138 -10.20 -3.62 2.06
CA HIS A 138 -10.74 -2.26 2.17
C HIS A 138 -12.02 -2.11 1.36
N LEU A 139 -12.11 -2.71 0.16
CA LEU A 139 -13.34 -2.77 -0.62
C LEU A 139 -14.48 -3.39 0.19
N PHE A 140 -14.26 -4.54 0.84
CA PHE A 140 -15.29 -5.15 1.71
C PHE A 140 -15.64 -4.27 2.90
N LYS A 141 -14.70 -3.48 3.43
CA LYS A 141 -15.01 -2.50 4.48
C LYS A 141 -15.92 -1.39 3.97
N VAL A 142 -15.56 -0.77 2.84
CA VAL A 142 -16.36 0.29 2.18
C VAL A 142 -17.75 -0.23 1.81
N ALA A 143 -17.85 -1.43 1.25
CA ALA A 143 -19.13 -2.05 0.92
C ALA A 143 -20.06 -2.15 2.13
N ARG A 144 -19.51 -2.52 3.30
CA ARG A 144 -20.28 -2.63 4.54
C ARG A 144 -20.68 -1.29 5.13
N THR A 145 -19.77 -0.31 5.13
CA THR A 145 -19.97 0.96 5.86
C THR A 145 -20.64 2.02 5.00
N ASP A 146 -20.27 2.09 3.73
CA ASP A 146 -20.60 3.22 2.86
C ASP A 146 -21.66 2.82 1.81
N TRP A 147 -21.71 1.53 1.43
CA TRP A 147 -22.67 1.01 0.44
C TRP A 147 -23.81 0.20 1.07
N GLY A 148 -23.99 0.26 2.39
CA GLY A 148 -25.14 -0.37 3.06
C GLY A 148 -25.16 -1.90 3.07
N MET A 149 -24.11 -2.58 2.60
CA MET A 149 -24.01 -4.05 2.65
C MET A 149 -23.57 -4.55 4.04
N GLU A 150 -24.24 -4.11 5.11
CA GLU A 150 -23.84 -4.33 6.50
C GLU A 150 -23.65 -5.81 6.87
N ALA A 151 -24.45 -6.68 6.26
CA ALA A 151 -24.50 -8.12 6.47
C ALA A 151 -23.27 -8.86 5.96
N LEU A 152 -22.43 -8.24 5.11
CA LEU A 152 -21.25 -8.89 4.56
C LEU A 152 -20.21 -9.15 5.63
N ASP A 153 -19.60 -10.33 5.57
CA ASP A 153 -18.33 -10.58 6.23
C ASP A 153 -17.17 -10.26 5.29
N ASN A 154 -15.99 -10.03 5.86
CA ASN A 154 -14.79 -9.80 5.07
C ASN A 154 -14.01 -11.13 4.89
N PRO A 155 -14.04 -11.76 3.70
CA PRO A 155 -13.42 -13.04 3.47
C PRO A 155 -11.88 -12.99 3.55
N VAL A 156 -11.27 -11.81 3.41
CA VAL A 156 -9.82 -11.62 3.55
C VAL A 156 -9.35 -11.85 5.00
N GLY A 157 -10.25 -11.69 5.98
CA GLY A 157 -9.97 -12.02 7.38
C GLY A 157 -9.78 -13.52 7.63
N LEU A 158 -10.30 -14.37 6.73
CA LEU A 158 -10.32 -15.83 6.86
C LEU A 158 -9.11 -16.50 6.20
N VAL A 159 -8.20 -15.74 5.59
CA VAL A 159 -7.02 -16.29 4.88
C VAL A 159 -5.72 -16.00 5.62
N ARG A 160 -4.80 -16.97 5.60
CA ARG A 160 -3.45 -16.79 6.14
C ARG A 160 -2.61 -15.97 5.17
N LYS A 161 -2.34 -14.71 5.55
CA LYS A 161 -1.53 -13.79 4.74
C LYS A 161 -0.09 -14.30 4.61
N PRO A 162 0.57 -14.11 3.45
CA PRO A 162 1.97 -14.45 3.29
C PRO A 162 2.85 -13.74 4.32
N LYS A 163 3.88 -14.44 4.79
CA LYS A 163 4.93 -13.84 5.64
C LYS A 163 5.76 -12.90 4.78
N LEU A 164 6.01 -11.70 5.29
CA LEU A 164 6.94 -10.77 4.65
C LEU A 164 8.37 -11.25 4.91
N PRO A 165 9.27 -11.15 3.91
CA PRO A 165 10.69 -11.34 4.17
C PRO A 165 11.17 -10.29 5.17
N GLN A 166 12.24 -10.61 5.88
CA GLN A 166 12.88 -9.61 6.73
C GLN A 166 13.37 -8.42 5.87
N GLY A 167 13.39 -7.24 6.49
CA GLY A 167 13.97 -6.06 5.84
C GLY A 167 15.45 -6.29 5.54
N ARG A 168 15.94 -5.71 4.44
CA ARG A 168 17.35 -5.82 4.02
C ARG A 168 18.26 -5.06 4.99
N ASP A 169 19.40 -5.66 5.32
CA ASP A 169 20.47 -5.06 6.14
C ASP A 169 21.78 -4.93 5.34
N ARG A 170 21.65 -4.77 4.02
CA ARG A 170 22.79 -4.61 3.12
C ARG A 170 23.46 -3.25 3.35
N ARG A 171 24.76 -3.27 3.64
CA ARG A 171 25.64 -2.10 3.81
C ARG A 171 26.79 -2.12 2.83
N LEU A 172 27.30 -0.96 2.42
CA LEU A 172 28.50 -0.89 1.57
C LEU A 172 29.69 -1.51 2.31
N VAL A 173 30.46 -2.37 1.63
CA VAL A 173 31.63 -3.05 2.22
C VAL A 173 32.91 -2.69 1.48
N GLU A 174 34.03 -2.68 2.20
CA GLU A 174 35.37 -2.50 1.64
C GLU A 174 35.46 -1.26 0.71
N ASP A 175 35.78 -1.46 -0.56
CA ASP A 175 35.97 -0.42 -1.58
C ASP A 175 34.70 -0.19 -2.45
N GLU A 176 33.56 -0.82 -2.13
CA GLU A 176 32.34 -0.75 -2.93
C GLU A 176 31.86 0.69 -3.14
N GLU A 177 31.97 1.55 -2.14
CA GLU A 177 31.59 2.96 -2.27
C GLU A 177 32.44 3.66 -3.33
N ALA A 178 33.76 3.46 -3.29
CA ALA A 178 34.68 4.08 -4.22
C ALA A 178 34.43 3.59 -5.66
N ARG A 179 34.28 2.27 -5.84
CA ARG A 179 33.94 1.66 -7.15
C ARG A 179 32.59 2.14 -7.67
N LEU A 180 31.57 2.20 -6.81
CA LEU A 180 30.23 2.68 -7.18
C LEU A 180 30.27 4.14 -7.64
N LEU A 181 30.92 5.02 -6.87
CA LEU A 181 31.02 6.43 -7.22
C LEU A 181 31.84 6.65 -8.50
N ALA A 182 32.92 5.89 -8.71
CA ALA A 182 33.67 5.91 -9.97
C ALA A 182 32.79 5.50 -11.16
N ALA A 183 32.04 4.41 -11.04
CA ALA A 183 31.12 3.95 -12.07
C ALA A 183 29.98 4.94 -12.33
N CYS A 184 29.46 5.61 -11.30
CA CYS A 184 28.49 6.68 -11.42
C CYS A 184 29.05 7.88 -12.21
N ARG A 185 30.24 8.37 -11.85
CA ARG A 185 30.89 9.50 -12.55
C ARG A 185 31.13 9.21 -14.02
N ALA A 186 31.49 7.97 -14.35
CA ALA A 186 31.66 7.52 -15.74
C ALA A 186 30.35 7.45 -16.55
N ILE A 187 29.18 7.49 -15.89
CA ILE A 187 27.87 7.56 -16.54
C ILE A 187 27.41 9.02 -16.62
N ASN A 188 27.35 9.70 -15.47
CA ASN A 188 26.92 11.09 -15.36
C ASN A 188 27.35 11.66 -13.98
N LEU A 189 27.84 12.89 -13.93
CA LEU A 189 28.30 13.51 -12.68
C LEU A 189 27.16 13.71 -11.67
N GLU A 190 25.95 13.97 -12.14
CA GLU A 190 24.77 14.16 -11.29
C GLU A 190 24.35 12.86 -10.60
N ILE A 191 24.43 11.68 -11.25
CA ILE A 191 24.11 10.43 -10.55
C ILE A 191 25.13 10.14 -9.44
N ALA A 192 26.40 10.50 -9.64
CA ALA A 192 27.40 10.40 -8.57
C ALA A 192 27.07 11.35 -7.41
N ALA A 193 26.70 12.60 -7.71
CA ALA A 193 26.25 13.56 -6.73
C ALA A 193 25.02 13.08 -5.94
N ILE A 194 24.01 12.50 -6.61
CA ILE A 194 22.80 11.94 -5.98
C ILE A 194 23.17 10.77 -5.05
N VAL A 195 24.06 9.87 -5.46
CA VAL A 195 24.50 8.74 -4.63
C VAL A 195 25.26 9.22 -3.40
N THR A 196 26.22 10.13 -3.56
CA THR A 196 26.93 10.75 -2.42
C THR A 196 25.94 11.44 -1.48
N PHE A 197 25.02 12.24 -2.02
CA PHE A 197 24.03 12.95 -1.21
C PHE A 197 23.10 11.99 -0.44
N ALA A 198 22.74 10.85 -1.03
CA ALA A 198 21.95 9.82 -0.36
C ALA A 198 22.68 9.18 0.84
N ILE A 199 23.97 8.90 0.69
CA ILE A 199 24.84 8.33 1.75
C ILE A 199 25.04 9.34 2.89
N GLU A 200 25.12 10.64 2.58
CA GLU A 200 25.39 11.67 3.59
C GLU A 200 24.15 12.13 4.36
N THR A 201 22.96 12.06 3.77
CA THR A 201 21.74 12.67 4.36
C THR A 201 20.73 11.66 4.89
N ALA A 202 20.89 10.38 4.55
CA ALA A 202 19.92 9.32 4.81
C ALA A 202 18.50 9.62 4.29
N MET A 203 18.32 10.56 3.36
CA MET A 203 17.01 10.91 2.81
C MET A 203 16.43 9.77 1.95
N ARG A 204 15.10 9.69 1.84
CA ARG A 204 14.46 8.74 0.91
C ARG A 204 14.74 9.19 -0.52
N GLN A 205 14.87 8.27 -1.47
CA GLN A 205 15.08 8.60 -2.90
C GLN A 205 14.07 9.63 -3.42
N GLY A 206 12.77 9.45 -3.13
CA GLY A 206 11.74 10.41 -3.54
C GLY A 206 11.82 11.76 -2.84
N GLU A 207 12.41 11.83 -1.65
CA GLU A 207 12.70 13.09 -0.96
C GLU A 207 13.84 13.84 -1.65
N ILE A 208 14.92 13.12 -2.00
CA ILE A 208 16.07 13.68 -2.73
C ILE A 208 15.61 14.22 -4.08
N LEU A 209 14.99 13.39 -4.91
CA LEU A 209 14.59 13.77 -6.28
C LEU A 209 13.45 14.80 -6.34
N GLY A 210 12.74 14.98 -5.24
CA GLY A 210 11.70 16.01 -5.08
C GLY A 210 12.23 17.34 -4.54
N MET A 211 13.54 17.48 -4.30
CA MET A 211 14.13 18.71 -3.79
C MET A 211 14.04 19.86 -4.80
N THR A 212 13.78 21.05 -4.26
CA THR A 212 13.78 22.33 -4.95
C THR A 212 14.71 23.30 -4.23
N TRP A 213 15.29 24.26 -4.95
CA TRP A 213 16.28 25.18 -4.39
C TRP A 213 15.72 26.08 -3.28
N ASP A 214 14.41 26.37 -3.28
CA ASP A 214 13.74 27.12 -2.19
C ASP A 214 13.65 26.33 -0.87
N ALA A 215 13.89 25.02 -0.91
CA ALA A 215 13.98 24.18 0.28
C ALA A 215 15.41 24.06 0.83
N VAL A 216 16.42 24.52 0.08
CA VAL A 216 17.84 24.42 0.45
C VAL A 216 18.30 25.73 1.07
N ASP A 217 18.79 25.67 2.30
CA ASP A 217 19.45 26.78 2.98
C ASP A 217 20.94 26.47 3.13
N LEU A 218 21.75 27.03 2.22
CA LEU A 218 23.20 26.84 2.20
C LEU A 218 23.89 27.59 3.34
N GLN A 219 23.32 28.68 3.87
CA GLN A 219 23.91 29.41 5.00
C GLN A 219 23.76 28.61 6.29
N ARG A 220 22.60 27.98 6.48
CA ARG A 220 22.32 27.14 7.64
C ARG A 220 22.73 25.69 7.45
N CYS A 221 23.24 25.32 6.28
CA CYS A 221 23.56 23.94 5.89
C CYS A 221 22.39 22.97 6.14
N THR A 222 21.18 23.32 5.68
CA THR A 222 19.98 22.49 5.88
C THR A 222 19.12 22.36 4.64
N VAL A 223 18.34 21.28 4.59
CA VAL A 223 17.28 21.06 3.60
C VAL A 223 15.95 20.85 4.30
N THR A 224 14.94 21.65 3.96
CA THR A 224 13.60 21.55 4.53
C THR A 224 12.70 20.67 3.67
N LEU A 225 12.32 19.51 4.19
CA LEU A 225 11.33 18.64 3.55
C LEU A 225 9.92 19.08 3.95
N ARG A 226 9.26 19.81 3.03
CA ARG A 226 8.04 20.59 3.34
C ARG A 226 6.78 19.76 3.60
N GLN A 227 6.65 18.57 3.04
CA GLN A 227 5.76 17.48 3.45
C GLN A 227 5.93 16.36 2.43
N THR A 228 6.20 15.15 2.88
CA THR A 228 6.26 13.99 1.98
C THR A 228 4.95 13.23 2.06
N LYS A 229 4.66 12.39 1.07
CA LYS A 229 3.42 11.59 0.91
C LYS A 229 2.93 10.89 2.18
N ASN A 230 3.78 10.69 3.20
CA ASN A 230 3.46 10.11 4.51
C ASN A 230 4.22 10.77 5.68
N GLY A 231 4.92 11.90 5.50
CA GLY A 231 5.90 12.40 6.47
C GLY A 231 5.57 13.79 7.01
N THR A 232 5.87 13.99 8.30
CA THR A 232 5.90 15.30 8.94
C THR A 232 6.98 16.17 8.30
N LYS A 233 6.75 17.49 8.30
CA LYS A 233 7.79 18.46 7.93
C LYS A 233 9.02 18.20 8.78
N ARG A 234 10.19 18.11 8.15
CA ARG A 234 11.47 17.98 8.88
C ARG A 234 12.60 18.70 8.18
N VAL A 235 13.58 19.11 8.96
CA VAL A 235 14.79 19.78 8.49
C VAL A 235 15.92 18.77 8.58
N VAL A 236 16.61 18.54 7.46
CA VAL A 236 17.74 17.62 7.37
C VAL A 236 19.03 18.44 7.40
N PRO A 237 19.92 18.24 8.38
CA PRO A 237 21.23 18.88 8.39
C PRO A 237 22.12 18.29 7.29
N LEU A 238 22.96 19.12 6.69
CA LEU A 238 23.93 18.73 5.68
C LEU A 238 25.29 18.54 6.33
N SER A 239 25.93 17.39 6.06
CA SER A 239 27.37 17.25 6.29
C SER A 239 28.14 18.18 5.34
N ASN A 240 29.43 18.40 5.61
CA ASN A 240 30.27 19.17 4.70
C ASN A 240 30.26 18.57 3.29
N THR A 241 30.31 17.24 3.16
CA THR A 241 30.23 16.55 1.86
C THR A 241 28.89 16.82 1.16
N ALA A 242 27.76 16.69 1.87
CA ALA A 242 26.44 16.96 1.28
C ALA A 242 26.28 18.44 0.88
N PHE A 243 26.81 19.36 1.69
CA PHE A 243 26.88 20.78 1.37
C PHE A 243 27.69 21.03 0.09
N GLN A 244 28.89 20.47 -0.01
CA GLN A 244 29.75 20.62 -1.19
C GLN A 244 29.11 20.04 -2.45
N VAL A 245 28.36 18.94 -2.34
CA VAL A 245 27.57 18.43 -3.47
C VAL A 245 26.60 19.50 -3.96
N LEU A 246 25.79 20.09 -3.08
CA LEU A 246 24.83 21.11 -3.48
C LEU A 246 25.50 22.41 -3.95
N ALA A 247 26.57 22.85 -3.30
CA ALA A 247 27.26 24.08 -3.65
C ALA A 247 27.84 24.06 -5.08
N ASN A 248 28.23 22.88 -5.56
CA ASN A 248 28.83 22.69 -6.88
C ASN A 248 27.82 22.33 -7.99
N LEU A 249 26.52 22.20 -7.67
CA LEU A 249 25.51 21.91 -8.68
C LEU A 249 25.07 23.18 -9.42
N PRO A 250 24.87 23.10 -10.75
CA PRO A 250 24.27 24.19 -11.49
C PRO A 250 22.83 24.43 -11.03
N ARG A 251 22.42 25.69 -10.95
CA ARG A 251 21.05 26.06 -10.60
C ARG A 251 20.16 26.02 -11.84
N GLN A 252 19.21 25.10 -11.85
CA GLN A 252 18.26 24.95 -12.95
C GLN A 252 17.14 26.01 -12.88
N LEU A 253 16.67 26.46 -14.04
CA LEU A 253 15.58 27.45 -14.14
C LEU A 253 14.23 26.92 -13.64
N ASN A 254 14.02 25.59 -13.69
CA ASN A 254 12.80 24.94 -13.22
C ASN A 254 12.69 24.87 -11.67
N GLY A 255 13.70 25.38 -10.95
CA GLY A 255 13.77 25.39 -9.49
C GLY A 255 14.08 24.05 -8.83
N ARG A 256 14.18 22.94 -9.58
CA ARG A 256 14.57 21.62 -9.06
C ARG A 256 16.07 21.58 -8.81
N VAL A 257 16.46 20.79 -7.79
CA VAL A 257 17.88 20.53 -7.49
C VAL A 257 18.47 19.48 -8.43
N TRP A 258 17.65 18.49 -8.82
CA TRP A 258 18.07 17.33 -9.61
C TRP A 258 17.24 17.22 -10.90
N GLU A 259 17.89 16.99 -12.05
CA GLU A 259 17.24 16.69 -13.32
C GLU A 259 16.61 15.29 -13.29
N TYR A 260 17.34 14.33 -12.71
CA TYR A 260 16.93 12.94 -12.66
C TYR A 260 15.52 12.74 -12.06
N GLY A 261 14.73 11.90 -12.75
CA GLY A 261 13.49 11.31 -12.22
C GLY A 261 13.74 9.96 -11.54
N GLN A 262 12.70 9.40 -10.91
CA GLN A 262 12.81 8.13 -10.18
C GLN A 262 13.29 6.96 -11.06
N GLU A 263 12.71 6.80 -12.25
CA GLU A 263 13.11 5.74 -13.20
C GLU A 263 14.53 5.97 -13.74
N GLY A 264 14.91 7.23 -13.98
CA GLY A 264 16.25 7.59 -14.42
C GLY A 264 17.33 7.18 -13.40
N VAL A 265 17.14 7.52 -12.12
CA VAL A 265 18.06 7.09 -11.06
C VAL A 265 18.09 5.57 -10.93
N LYS A 266 16.93 4.91 -10.98
CA LYS A 266 16.85 3.46 -10.87
C LYS A 266 17.66 2.77 -11.97
N TYR A 267 17.52 3.23 -13.20
CA TYR A 267 18.28 2.72 -14.33
C TYR A 267 19.78 3.02 -14.19
N ALA A 268 20.15 4.29 -14.01
CA ALA A 268 21.55 4.72 -13.92
C ALA A 268 22.30 4.03 -12.77
N PHE A 269 21.65 3.91 -11.59
CA PHE A 269 22.21 3.19 -10.45
C PHE A 269 22.39 1.69 -10.74
N SER A 270 21.43 1.04 -11.41
CA SER A 270 21.55 -0.36 -11.79
C SER A 270 22.74 -0.59 -12.73
N VAL A 271 22.94 0.29 -13.70
CA VAL A 271 24.08 0.27 -14.62
C VAL A 271 25.39 0.48 -13.85
N ALA A 272 25.46 1.50 -12.99
CA ALA A 272 26.64 1.80 -12.18
C ALA A 272 27.02 0.63 -11.27
N ARG A 273 26.05 0.07 -10.55
CA ARG A 273 26.23 -1.11 -9.69
C ARG A 273 26.79 -2.30 -10.44
N ARG A 274 26.28 -2.57 -11.66
CA ARG A 274 26.76 -3.67 -12.51
C ARG A 274 28.19 -3.41 -13.00
N LYS A 275 28.51 -2.19 -13.44
CA LYS A 275 29.87 -1.80 -13.85
C LYS A 275 30.87 -1.88 -12.70
N ALA A 276 30.42 -1.54 -11.49
CA ALA A 276 31.20 -1.65 -10.27
C ALA A 276 31.26 -3.10 -9.74
N GLU A 277 30.61 -4.08 -10.38
CA GLU A 277 30.58 -5.49 -9.94
C GLU A 277 30.01 -5.70 -8.52
N ILE A 278 29.12 -4.82 -8.08
CA ILE A 278 28.52 -4.87 -6.76
C ILE A 278 27.30 -5.79 -6.76
N LYS A 279 27.32 -6.81 -5.90
CA LYS A 279 26.23 -7.78 -5.76
C LYS A 279 25.19 -7.29 -4.76
N ASP A 280 23.93 -7.48 -5.14
CA ASP A 280 22.73 -7.28 -4.30
C ASP A 280 22.71 -5.94 -3.53
N LEU A 281 23.08 -4.83 -4.16
CA LEU A 281 22.90 -3.48 -3.62
C LEU A 281 21.77 -2.74 -4.35
N HIS A 282 20.85 -2.15 -3.60
CA HIS A 282 19.79 -1.27 -4.11
C HIS A 282 20.02 0.17 -3.66
N PHE A 283 19.47 1.13 -4.40
CA PHE A 283 19.60 2.56 -4.03
C PHE A 283 19.07 2.84 -2.62
N HIS A 284 18.01 2.13 -2.19
CA HIS A 284 17.46 2.30 -0.85
C HIS A 284 18.40 1.79 0.27
N ASP A 285 19.31 0.87 -0.05
CA ASP A 285 20.30 0.39 0.91
C ASP A 285 21.31 1.51 1.27
N LEU A 286 21.48 2.54 0.42
CA LEU A 286 22.28 3.73 0.75
C LEU A 286 21.72 4.51 1.95
N ARG A 287 20.39 4.52 2.10
CA ARG A 287 19.76 5.12 3.29
C ARG A 287 20.00 4.27 4.54
N HIS A 288 20.04 2.95 4.39
CA HIS A 288 20.41 2.04 5.48
C HIS A 288 21.85 2.30 5.91
N GLU A 289 22.77 2.38 4.95
CA GLU A 289 24.17 2.74 5.18
C GLU A 289 24.31 4.09 5.90
N ALA A 290 23.66 5.14 5.39
CA ALA A 290 23.68 6.47 5.99
C ALA A 290 23.16 6.45 7.44
N THR A 291 22.10 5.68 7.71
CA THR A 291 21.53 5.56 9.06
C THR A 291 22.51 4.86 10.01
N SER A 292 23.17 3.78 9.56
CA SER A 292 24.22 3.10 10.32
C SER A 292 25.38 4.04 10.65
N ARG A 293 25.85 4.83 9.68
CA ARG A 293 26.93 5.82 9.89
C ARG A 293 26.59 6.89 10.93
N LEU A 294 25.32 7.29 11.03
CA LEU A 294 24.91 8.24 12.08
C LEU A 294 25.08 7.63 13.48
N PHE A 295 24.70 6.35 13.67
CA PHE A 295 24.94 5.67 14.95
C PHE A 295 26.43 5.46 15.23
N GLU A 296 27.22 5.12 14.22
CA GLU A 296 28.69 5.00 14.33
C GLU A 296 29.36 6.33 14.71
N LYS A 297 28.81 7.46 14.26
CA LYS A 297 29.21 8.82 14.65
C LYS A 297 28.75 9.21 16.06
N GLY A 298 28.06 8.33 16.78
CA GLY A 298 27.62 8.54 18.16
C GLY A 298 26.29 9.27 18.33
N PHE A 299 25.54 9.53 17.25
CA PHE A 299 24.22 10.14 17.36
C PHE A 299 23.25 9.23 18.11
N ASN A 300 22.44 9.81 18.98
CA ASN A 300 21.45 9.06 19.73
C ASN A 300 20.21 8.75 18.87
N THR A 301 19.39 7.80 19.33
CA THR A 301 18.22 7.32 18.59
C THR A 301 17.22 8.43 18.22
N MET A 302 17.06 9.45 19.07
CA MET A 302 16.15 10.57 18.82
C MET A 302 16.68 11.51 17.74
N GLU A 303 17.98 11.81 17.77
CA GLU A 303 18.65 12.61 16.74
C GLU A 303 18.60 11.90 15.39
N VAL A 304 18.94 10.60 15.36
CA VAL A 304 18.86 9.80 14.13
C VAL A 304 17.42 9.75 13.61
N SER A 305 16.43 9.57 14.50
CA SER A 305 15.01 9.60 14.12
C SER A 305 14.60 10.94 13.51
N ALA A 306 15.05 12.07 14.07
CA ALA A 306 14.78 13.41 13.57
C ALA A 306 15.39 13.64 12.18
N ILE A 307 16.64 13.22 11.96
CA ILE A 307 17.35 13.36 10.67
C ILE A 307 16.69 12.47 9.60
N THR A 308 16.59 11.17 9.91
CA THR A 308 16.12 10.17 8.95
C THR A 308 14.61 10.23 8.71
N GLY A 309 13.81 10.75 9.65
CA GLY A 309 12.35 10.80 9.56
C GLY A 309 11.70 9.42 9.68
N HIS A 310 12.19 8.59 10.62
CA HIS A 310 11.51 7.34 11.03
C HIS A 310 10.35 7.65 11.98
N LYS A 311 9.17 7.08 11.72
CA LYS A 311 7.95 7.35 12.50
C LYS A 311 7.96 6.68 13.88
N THR A 312 8.56 5.50 13.98
CA THR A 312 8.64 4.75 15.23
C THR A 312 10.09 4.38 15.50
N LEU A 313 10.51 4.47 16.76
CA LEU A 313 11.86 4.10 17.19
C LEU A 313 12.13 2.60 16.99
N GLN A 314 11.08 1.77 16.93
CA GLN A 314 11.21 0.35 16.61
C GLN A 314 11.85 0.11 15.23
N MET A 315 11.65 1.02 14.27
CA MET A 315 12.33 0.93 12.96
C MET A 315 13.85 1.12 13.07
N LEU A 316 14.30 1.83 14.11
CA LEU A 316 15.72 2.09 14.36
C LEU A 316 16.41 1.01 15.20
N LYS A 317 15.65 0.09 15.81
CA LYS A 317 16.19 -0.97 16.69
C LYS A 317 17.26 -1.83 16.02
N ARG A 318 17.19 -2.01 14.69
CA ARG A 318 18.17 -2.78 13.90
C ARG A 318 19.53 -2.10 13.75
N TYR A 319 19.63 -0.80 14.04
CA TYR A 319 20.89 -0.06 13.95
C TYR A 319 21.53 0.11 15.32
N THR A 320 20.74 -0.03 16.39
CA THR A 320 21.21 0.06 17.77
C THR A 320 21.73 -1.28 18.27
N HIS A 321 22.44 -2.06 17.44
CA HIS A 321 23.15 -3.25 17.91
C HIS A 321 24.29 -2.79 18.82
N LEU A 322 23.93 -2.39 20.04
CA LEU A 322 24.83 -2.14 21.14
C LEU A 322 25.55 -3.45 21.38
N LYS A 323 26.84 -3.52 21.04
CA LYS A 323 27.67 -4.62 21.52
C LYS A 323 27.72 -4.51 23.03
N ALA A 324 27.53 -5.62 23.74
CA ALA A 324 27.60 -5.64 25.20
C ALA A 324 28.96 -5.07 25.68
N GLU A 325 30.03 -5.31 24.91
CA GLU A 325 31.37 -4.77 25.10
C GLU A 325 31.41 -3.23 25.13
N ASP A 326 30.64 -2.56 24.27
CA ASP A 326 30.55 -1.09 24.23
C ASP A 326 29.76 -0.53 25.41
N LEU A 327 28.83 -1.32 25.95
CA LEU A 327 28.08 -0.96 27.15
C LEU A 327 28.91 -1.14 28.41
N VAL A 328 29.78 -2.14 28.48
CA VAL A 328 30.70 -2.37 29.61
C VAL A 328 31.57 -1.12 29.83
N LYS A 329 32.15 -0.55 28.77
CA LYS A 329 32.95 0.69 28.85
C LYS A 329 32.17 1.90 29.36
N ARG A 330 30.84 1.89 29.28
CA ARG A 330 29.96 2.99 29.73
C ARG A 330 29.39 2.76 31.12
N LEU A 331 29.47 1.54 31.65
CA LEU A 331 28.94 1.17 32.97
C LEU A 331 29.96 1.38 34.10
N GLY A 332 31.25 1.51 33.78
CA GLY A 332 32.34 1.66 34.75
C GLY A 332 33.36 0.54 34.60
#